data_AF-A0A821I0U5-F1
#
_entry.id   AF-A0A821I0U5-F1
#
_cell.length_a   1.000
_cell.length_b   1.000
_cell.length_c   1.000
_cell.angle_alpha   90.00
_cell.angle_beta   90.00
_cell.angle_gamma   90.00
#
_symmetry.space_group_name_H-M   'P 1'
#
loop_
_entity.id
_entity.type
_entity.pdbx_description
1 polymer ?
#
loop_
_entity_poly.entity_id
_entity_poly.type
_entity_poly.pdbx_seq_one_letter_code
_entity_poly.pdbx_strand_id
1 'polypeptide(L)'
;MIVSDPLQHEILEHAIQCKTYVAKFHGRADVLDKLEKYIKNEKENRPCIVYGASGCGKTSVLAKTATEALNWWSDRSVSVILRFLG
;
A
#
# COMPACT_ATOMS: atom_id res chain seq x y z
N MET A 1 1.72 -10.09 -26.68
CA MET A 1 0.41 -9.93 -26.01
C MET A 1 0.37 -8.50 -25.49
N ILE A 2 -0.68 -7.77 -25.85
CA ILE A 2 -0.74 -6.31 -25.98
C ILE A 2 -0.56 -5.58 -24.63
N VAL A 3 0.33 -4.59 -24.59
CA VAL A 3 0.16 -3.40 -23.75
C VAL A 3 0.26 -2.20 -24.70
N SER A 4 -0.89 -1.69 -25.15
CA SER A 4 -0.96 -0.54 -26.06
C SER A 4 -1.38 0.75 -25.36
N ASP A 5 -1.57 0.73 -24.04
CA ASP A 5 -1.93 1.90 -23.23
C ASP A 5 -0.84 2.18 -22.17
N PRO A 6 -0.18 3.35 -22.21
CA PRO A 6 0.81 3.76 -21.21
C PRO A 6 0.29 3.70 -19.77
N LEU A 7 -0.99 4.01 -19.54
CA LEU A 7 -1.59 3.97 -18.21
C LEU A 7 -1.68 2.53 -17.67
N GLN A 8 -2.08 1.58 -18.52
CA GLN A 8 -2.11 0.16 -18.14
C GLN A 8 -0.71 -0.35 -17.79
N HIS A 9 0.31 0.12 -18.51
CA HIS A 9 1.69 -0.22 -18.19
C HIS A 9 2.10 0.28 -16.80
N GLU A 10 1.86 1.56 -16.50
CA GLU A 10 2.20 2.18 -15.21
C GLU A 10 1.49 1.46 -14.03
N ILE A 11 0.20 1.15 -14.19
CA ILE A 11 -0.56 0.41 -13.17
C ILE A 11 0.06 -0.96 -12.90
N LEU A 12 0.43 -1.70 -13.95
CA LEU A 12 1.06 -3.02 -13.81
C LEU A 12 2.44 -2.93 -13.15
N GLU A 13 3.24 -1.92 -13.50
CA GLU A 13 4.55 -1.71 -12.88
C GLU A 13 4.44 -1.47 -11.38
N HIS A 14 3.52 -0.60 -10.93
CA HIS A 14 3.30 -0.37 -9.51
C HIS A 14 2.79 -1.62 -8.79
N ALA A 15 1.91 -2.41 -9.42
CA ALA A 15 1.47 -3.68 -8.86
C ALA A 15 2.62 -4.70 -8.70
N ILE A 16 3.50 -4.81 -9.69
CA ILE A 16 4.69 -5.68 -9.64
C ILE A 16 5.68 -5.22 -8.56
N GLN A 17 5.93 -3.90 -8.47
CA GLN A 17 6.77 -3.32 -7.41
C GLN A 17 6.19 -3.61 -6.03
N CYS A 18 4.88 -3.43 -5.85
CA CYS A 18 4.17 -3.74 -4.61
C CYS A 18 4.41 -5.18 -4.17
N LYS A 19 4.17 -6.13 -5.09
CA LYS A 19 4.41 -7.56 -4.84
C LYS A 19 5.85 -7.83 -4.42
N THR A 20 6.81 -7.16 -5.04
CA THR A 20 8.24 -7.29 -4.72
C THR A 20 8.56 -6.79 -3.31
N TYR A 21 7.99 -5.65 -2.90
CA TYR A 21 8.18 -5.11 -1.55
C TYR A 21 7.53 -5.97 -0.47
N VAL A 22 6.33 -6.48 -0.73
CA VAL A 22 5.59 -7.33 0.21
C VAL A 22 6.28 -8.67 0.42
N ALA A 23 6.84 -9.27 -0.64
CA ALA A 23 7.55 -10.55 -0.54
C ALA A 23 8.76 -10.52 0.42
N LYS A 24 9.33 -9.34 0.66
CA LYS A 24 10.48 -9.13 1.55
C LYS A 24 10.09 -8.48 2.89
N PHE A 25 8.79 -8.30 3.13
CA PHE A 25 8.30 -7.59 4.31
C PHE A 25 8.23 -8.51 5.53
N HIS A 26 8.84 -8.09 6.64
CA HIS A 26 8.81 -8.81 7.91
C HIS A 26 8.64 -7.84 9.09
N GLY A 27 7.90 -8.28 10.12
CA GLY A 27 7.68 -7.51 11.35
C GLY A 27 6.69 -6.33 11.20
N ARG A 28 6.84 -5.30 12.05
CA ARG A 28 6.07 -4.04 12.00
C ARG A 28 4.55 -4.17 12.16
N ALA A 29 4.07 -5.22 12.83
CA ALA A 29 2.65 -5.41 13.11
C ALA A 29 2.05 -4.21 13.85
N ASP A 30 2.78 -3.63 14.81
CA ASP A 30 2.38 -2.44 15.55
C ASP A 30 2.12 -1.20 14.67
N VAL A 31 2.85 -1.08 13.55
CA VAL A 31 2.67 -0.01 12.57
C VAL A 31 1.46 -0.29 11.69
N LEU A 32 1.29 -1.55 11.24
CA LEU A 32 0.14 -1.96 10.45
C LEU A 32 -1.17 -1.79 11.23
N ASP A 33 -1.21 -2.13 12.51
CA ASP A 33 -2.37 -1.94 13.38
C ASP A 33 -2.78 -0.46 13.49
N LYS A 34 -1.79 0.45 13.56
CA LYS A 34 -2.05 1.90 13.59
C LYS A 34 -2.61 2.39 12.26
N LEU A 35 -2.08 1.87 11.15
CA LEU A 35 -2.55 2.21 9.81
C LEU A 35 -3.97 1.67 9.56
N GLU A 36 -4.27 0.44 9.98
CA GLU A 36 -5.62 -0.12 9.91
C GLU A 36 -6.62 0.76 10.66
N LYS A 37 -6.31 1.11 11.92
CA LYS A 37 -7.17 1.98 12.74
C LYS A 37 -7.38 3.36 12.11
N TYR A 38 -6.32 3.93 11.53
CA TYR A 38 -6.41 5.21 10.84
C TYR A 38 -7.28 5.11 9.58
N ILE A 39 -7.07 4.10 8.71
CA ILE A 39 -7.81 3.94 7.45
C ILE A 39 -9.29 3.62 7.72
N LYS A 40 -9.60 2.84 8.77
CA LYS A 40 -10.98 2.53 9.19
C LYS A 40 -11.68 3.69 9.90
N ASN A 41 -10.99 4.77 10.22
CA ASN A 41 -11.60 5.90 10.93
C ASN A 41 -12.30 6.84 9.94
N GLU A 42 -13.61 6.65 9.75
CA GLU A 42 -14.44 7.49 8.88
C GLU A 42 -14.49 8.98 9.26
N LYS A 43 -14.10 9.34 10.48
CA LYS A 43 -14.04 10.74 10.93
C LYS A 43 -12.72 11.41 10.57
N GLU A 44 -11.71 10.65 10.15
CA GLU A 44 -10.39 11.16 9.81
C GLU A 44 -10.33 11.56 8.34
N ASN A 45 -10.04 12.83 8.08
CA ASN A 45 -10.03 13.42 6.74
C ASN A 45 -8.65 14.01 6.37
N ARG A 46 -7.64 13.85 7.23
CA ARG A 46 -6.29 14.36 7.01
C ARG A 46 -5.39 13.27 6.46
N PRO A 47 -4.49 13.55 5.51
CA PRO A 47 -3.53 12.56 5.03
C PRO A 47 -2.64 11.97 6.15
N CYS A 48 -2.44 10.65 6.15
CA CYS A 48 -1.46 9.99 7.01
C CYS A 48 -0.07 10.01 6.36
N ILE A 49 0.96 10.31 7.17
CA ILE A 49 2.35 10.32 6.73
C ILE A 49 3.13 9.24 7.47
N VAL A 50 3.73 8.31 6.71
CA VAL A 50 4.69 7.35 7.23
C VAL A 50 6.09 7.92 7.09
N TYR A 51 6.74 8.26 8.20
CA TYR A 51 8.07 8.88 8.23
C TYR A 51 9.09 8.04 8.99
N GLY A 52 10.37 8.34 8.78
CA GLY A 52 11.50 7.62 9.38
C GLY A 52 12.77 7.73 8.53
N ALA A 53 13.89 7.28 9.09
CA ALA A 53 15.20 7.34 8.44
C ALA A 53 15.22 6.72 7.03
N SER A 54 16.19 7.15 6.19
CA SER A 54 16.38 6.52 4.88
C SER A 54 16.62 5.01 5.02
N GLY A 55 16.07 4.21 4.11
CA GLY A 55 16.19 2.75 4.15
C GLY A 55 15.42 2.03 5.25
N CYS A 56 14.64 2.72 6.11
CA CYS A 56 13.93 2.06 7.22
C CYS A 56 12.70 1.23 6.81
N GLY A 57 12.38 1.16 5.51
CA GLY A 57 11.28 0.34 4.99
C GLY A 57 9.92 1.04 4.84
N LYS A 58 9.87 2.38 4.82
CA LYS A 58 8.61 3.16 4.63
C LYS A 58 7.80 2.69 3.42
N THR A 59 8.44 2.57 2.26
CA THR A 59 7.82 2.09 1.02
C THR A 59 7.27 0.68 1.18
N SER A 60 7.99 -0.19 1.88
CA SER A 60 7.55 -1.56 2.16
C SER A 60 6.36 -1.60 3.11
N VAL A 61 6.30 -0.72 4.11
CA VAL A 61 5.11 -0.54 4.98
C VAL A 61 3.90 -0.10 4.16
N LEU A 62 4.05 0.86 3.25
CA LEU A 62 2.96 1.29 2.36
C LEU A 62 2.49 0.16 1.44
N ALA A 63 3.41 -0.58 0.82
CA ALA A 63 3.09 -1.73 -0.02
C ALA A 63 2.33 -2.82 0.74
N LYS A 64 2.78 -3.13 1.98
CA LYS A 64 2.11 -4.10 2.84
C LYS A 64 0.73 -3.62 3.26
N THR A 65 0.59 -2.35 3.63
CA THR A 65 -0.69 -1.72 3.98
C THR A 65 -1.69 -1.80 2.83
N ALA A 66 -1.25 -1.48 1.61
CA ALA A 66 -2.09 -1.58 0.41
C ALA A 66 -2.60 -3.01 0.17
N THR A 67 -1.78 -4.01 0.47
CA THR A 67 -2.16 -5.43 0.32
C THR A 67 -3.11 -5.87 1.42
N GLU A 68 -2.84 -5.51 2.68
CA GLU A 68 -3.69 -5.88 3.83
C GLU A 68 -5.02 -5.14 3.84
N ALA A 69 -5.09 -3.92 3.30
CA ALA A 69 -6.33 -3.17 3.20
C ALA A 69 -7.44 -3.97 2.50
N LEU A 70 -7.11 -4.76 1.47
CA LEU A 70 -8.08 -5.62 0.80
C LEU A 70 -8.60 -6.76 1.70
N ASN A 71 -7.83 -7.19 2.70
CA ASN A 71 -8.22 -8.23 3.66
C ASN A 71 -9.00 -7.66 4.85
N TRP A 72 -8.81 -6.38 5.17
CA TRP A 72 -9.44 -5.71 6.31
C TRP A 72 -10.95 -5.50 6.15
N TRP A 73 -11.47 -5.56 4.92
CA TRP A 73 -12.88 -5.48 4.57
C TRP A 73 -13.34 -6.78 3.89
N SER A 74 -14.07 -7.62 4.62
CA SER A 74 -14.57 -8.91 4.12
C SER A 74 -15.62 -8.78 3.00
N ASP A 75 -16.30 -7.65 2.94
CA ASP A 75 -17.33 -7.31 1.96
C ASP A 75 -16.76 -6.69 0.67
N ARG A 76 -15.44 -6.54 0.58
CA ARG A 76 -14.74 -5.91 -0.57
C ARG A 76 -15.20 -4.48 -0.86
N SER A 77 -15.65 -3.75 0.15
CA SER A 77 -16.08 -2.35 0.01
C SER A 77 -14.92 -1.35 -0.17
N VAL A 78 -13.71 -1.83 -0.40
CA VAL A 78 -12.49 -1.02 -0.45
C VAL A 78 -11.80 -1.16 -1.81
N SER A 79 -11.37 -0.02 -2.35
CA SER A 79 -10.54 0.08 -3.55
C SER A 79 -9.20 0.68 -3.18
N VAL A 80 -8.12 0.08 -3.66
CA VAL A 80 -6.74 0.53 -3.39
C VAL A 80 -6.14 1.09 -4.66
N ILE A 81 -5.74 2.36 -4.61
CA ILE A 81 -4.93 3.00 -5.66
C ILE A 81 -3.53 3.17 -5.10
N LEU A 82 -2.55 2.54 -5.76
CA LEU A 82 -1.17 2.54 -5.31
C LEU A 82 -0.26 3.12 -6.38
N ARG A 83 0.60 4.03 -5.96
CA ARG A 83 1.62 4.66 -6.80
C ARG A 83 2.91 4.80 -6.01
N PHE A 84 4.00 4.35 -6.59
CA PHE A 84 5.35 4.59 -6.05
C PHE A 84 6.02 5.71 -6.84
N LEU A 85 6.80 6.54 -6.15
CA LEU A 85 7.66 7.54 -6.78
C LEU A 85 9.05 6.92 -6.94
N GLY A 86 9.56 6.93 -8.18
CA GLY A 86 10.92 6.51 -8.52
C GLY A 86 11.95 7.55 -8.12
#